data_AF-A0A7M7JIG4-F1
#
_entry.id   AF-A0A7M7JIG4-F1
#
_cell.length_a   1.000
_cell.length_b   1.000
_cell.length_c   1.000
_cell.angle_alpha   90.00
_cell.angle_beta   90.00
_cell.angle_gamma   90.00
#
_symmetry.space_group_name_H-M   'P 1'
#
loop_
_entity.id
_entity.type
_entity.pdbx_description
1 polymer ?
#
loop_
_entity_poly.entity_id
_entity_poly.type
_entity_poly.pdbx_seq_one_letter_code
_entity_poly.pdbx_strand_id
1 'polypeptide(L)'
;MCHYLAKTNMRCWSELLTFHAMFLRELPDELNPGRIPLKPLGRAARFITPCDACGDFSPKRLVSLCGHIFCYGCCVTRETPEGLQLRCVICNEKSMGDRGELTEAFLKSLRLACICGHEGSLVEIKEHLWNDEGVNHKFRDDLHTDQAGSKSSHEQVKEQYSPKEPDMVLDKPKAYFCVELRTKIEEHKRTGTIQTAPGVMWMAAGYPVRFVCQIGAFSGRIFLGVFIQMLNDQPSFNTWPMKKRIIIELYNLKGETVKTHRIATFANGKPVNEEFTIACNPNVGYGKPKFYSIDDLLSKEIDILCKGTACFSVEFQELPE
;
A
#
# COMPACT_ATOMS: atom_id res chain seq x y z
N MET A 1 -0.82 -50.52 -42.75
CA MET A 1 0.40 -51.11 -43.34
C MET A 1 1.17 -49.98 -44.03
N CYS A 2 2.46 -49.83 -43.72
CA CYS A 2 3.44 -48.87 -44.26
C CYS A 2 3.21 -47.36 -43.96
N HIS A 3 4.01 -46.72 -43.10
CA HIS A 3 5.42 -46.27 -43.24
C HIS A 3 5.62 -45.12 -44.26
N TYR A 4 6.02 -43.93 -43.80
CA TYR A 4 7.37 -43.36 -44.02
C TYR A 4 7.56 -41.95 -43.40
N LEU A 5 8.60 -41.86 -42.55
CA LEU A 5 9.60 -40.80 -42.32
C LEU A 5 9.25 -39.30 -42.18
N ALA A 6 9.67 -38.81 -41.01
CA ALA A 6 10.29 -37.53 -40.67
C ALA A 6 10.66 -36.56 -41.81
N LYS A 7 10.19 -35.31 -41.67
CA LYS A 7 10.99 -34.11 -41.95
C LYS A 7 10.76 -33.08 -40.86
N THR A 8 11.88 -32.67 -40.28
CA THR A 8 12.10 -31.49 -39.45
C THR A 8 11.39 -30.27 -40.01
N ASN A 9 10.62 -29.60 -39.16
CA ASN A 9 10.44 -28.16 -39.27
C ASN A 9 10.19 -27.59 -37.87
N MET A 10 11.19 -26.86 -37.38
CA MET A 10 11.07 -25.90 -36.29
C MET A 10 9.91 -24.95 -36.64
N ARG A 11 8.72 -25.23 -36.13
CA ARG A 11 7.67 -24.22 -36.02
C ARG A 11 7.79 -23.64 -34.62
N CYS A 12 8.30 -22.42 -34.61
CA CYS A 12 8.21 -21.46 -33.54
C CYS A 12 6.79 -21.55 -32.94
N TRP A 13 6.70 -22.10 -31.72
CA TRP A 13 5.48 -22.12 -30.93
C TRP A 13 5.23 -20.71 -30.40
N SER A 14 4.82 -19.82 -31.29
CA SER A 14 4.31 -18.48 -30.99
C SER A 14 2.78 -18.52 -30.84
N GLU A 15 2.29 -19.40 -29.98
CA GLU A 15 0.87 -19.46 -29.57
C GLU A 15 0.75 -19.08 -28.09
N LEU A 16 0.69 -17.76 -27.87
CA LEU A 16 -0.28 -17.06 -27.01
C LEU A 16 -0.87 -17.85 -25.82
N LEU A 17 -0.03 -18.18 -24.84
CA LEU A 17 -0.43 -18.20 -23.43
C LEU A 17 0.30 -17.04 -22.76
N THR A 18 -0.43 -15.95 -22.53
CA THR A 18 0.05 -14.82 -21.74
C THR A 18 0.63 -15.34 -20.43
N PHE A 19 1.93 -15.12 -20.25
CA PHE A 19 2.67 -15.48 -19.06
C PHE A 19 2.08 -14.72 -17.86
N HIS A 20 1.12 -15.31 -17.13
CA HIS A 20 0.70 -14.77 -15.83
C HIS A 20 1.76 -15.15 -14.81
N ALA A 21 2.84 -14.36 -14.80
CA ALA A 21 3.76 -14.28 -13.69
C ALA A 21 2.95 -13.96 -12.43
N MET A 22 3.04 -14.80 -11.40
CA MET A 22 2.38 -14.57 -10.13
C MET A 22 3.45 -14.42 -9.06
N PHE A 23 3.33 -13.38 -8.23
CA PHE A 23 4.20 -13.21 -7.07
C PHE A 23 3.53 -13.83 -5.85
N LEU A 24 4.34 -14.46 -5.00
CA LEU A 24 3.88 -15.02 -3.75
C LEU A 24 4.22 -14.04 -2.61
N ARG A 25 3.28 -13.84 -1.71
CA ARG A 25 3.40 -12.93 -0.56
C ARG A 25 3.06 -13.68 0.73
N GLU A 26 3.46 -13.12 1.87
CA GLU A 26 3.10 -13.62 3.21
C GLU A 26 3.44 -15.11 3.45
N LEU A 27 4.46 -15.62 2.75
CA LEU A 27 5.03 -16.94 3.00
C LEU A 27 5.83 -16.94 4.30
N PRO A 28 5.87 -18.05 5.05
CA PRO A 28 6.81 -18.25 6.16
C PRO A 28 8.25 -17.98 5.71
N ASP A 29 9.07 -17.40 6.59
CA ASP A 29 10.43 -16.96 6.25
C ASP A 29 11.29 -18.10 5.70
N GLU A 30 11.11 -19.32 6.21
CA GLU A 30 11.82 -20.52 5.75
C GLU A 30 11.52 -20.81 4.27
N LEU A 31 10.30 -20.55 3.82
CA LEU A 31 9.79 -20.85 2.47
C LEU A 31 9.80 -19.64 1.54
N ASN A 32 10.17 -18.45 2.00
CA ASN A 32 10.06 -17.22 1.23
C ASN A 32 11.30 -17.02 0.31
N PRO A 33 11.16 -17.14 -1.02
CA PRO A 33 12.27 -16.93 -1.94
C PRO A 33 12.47 -15.45 -2.31
N GLY A 34 11.72 -14.53 -1.68
CA GLY A 34 11.66 -13.13 -2.04
C GLY A 34 10.62 -12.83 -3.12
N ARG A 35 10.55 -11.56 -3.56
CA ARG A 35 9.59 -11.13 -4.58
C ARG A 35 10.09 -11.47 -5.97
N ILE A 36 9.80 -12.69 -6.39
CA ILE A 36 10.12 -13.20 -7.72
C ILE A 36 8.86 -13.72 -8.43
N PRO A 37 8.77 -13.55 -9.76
CA PRO A 37 7.70 -14.14 -10.54
C PRO A 37 7.86 -15.65 -10.59
N LEU A 38 6.86 -16.38 -10.10
CA LEU A 38 6.84 -17.84 -10.14
C LEU A 38 5.62 -18.34 -10.87
N LYS A 39 5.79 -19.47 -11.56
CA LYS A 39 4.70 -20.19 -12.22
C LYS A 39 4.38 -21.45 -11.43
N PRO A 40 3.16 -21.62 -10.90
CA PRO A 40 2.78 -22.84 -10.22
C PRO A 40 2.70 -24.01 -11.21
N LEU A 41 3.17 -25.18 -10.78
CA LEU A 41 3.25 -26.40 -11.58
C LEU A 41 2.34 -27.51 -11.02
N GLY A 42 2.03 -28.47 -11.89
CA GLY A 42 1.31 -29.69 -11.53
C GLY A 42 -0.14 -29.45 -11.10
N ARG A 43 -0.70 -30.42 -10.37
CA ARG A 43 -2.11 -30.37 -9.93
C ARG A 43 -2.33 -29.38 -8.77
N ALA A 44 -1.30 -29.13 -7.97
CA ALA A 44 -1.36 -28.18 -6.85
C ALA A 44 -1.60 -26.74 -7.32
N ALA A 45 -1.19 -26.40 -8.55
CA ALA A 45 -1.44 -25.10 -9.17
C ALA A 45 -2.92 -24.70 -9.21
N ARG A 46 -3.84 -25.66 -9.22
CA ARG A 46 -5.29 -25.39 -9.22
C ARG A 46 -5.81 -24.79 -7.90
N PHE A 47 -5.06 -24.95 -6.82
CA PHE A 47 -5.41 -24.40 -5.51
C PHE A 47 -4.69 -23.09 -5.22
N ILE A 48 -3.79 -22.68 -6.12
CA ILE A 48 -3.10 -21.40 -6.08
C ILE A 48 -3.87 -20.44 -6.97
N THR A 49 -4.91 -19.83 -6.39
CA THR A 49 -5.68 -18.80 -7.07
C THR A 49 -5.13 -17.43 -6.69
N PRO A 50 -4.77 -16.58 -7.68
CA PRO A 50 -4.34 -15.22 -7.39
C PRO A 50 -5.49 -14.41 -6.79
N CYS A 51 -5.15 -13.35 -6.07
CA CYS A 51 -6.10 -12.37 -5.60
C CYS A 51 -6.70 -11.61 -6.78
N ASP A 52 -8.03 -11.53 -6.83
CA ASP A 52 -8.75 -10.82 -7.89
C ASP A 52 -8.47 -9.31 -7.91
N ALA A 53 -7.94 -8.75 -6.81
CA ALA A 53 -7.61 -7.33 -6.71
C ALA A 53 -6.17 -7.01 -7.13
N CYS A 54 -5.18 -7.83 -6.77
CA CYS A 54 -3.76 -7.51 -6.98
C CYS A 54 -3.02 -8.48 -7.91
N GLY A 55 -3.63 -9.59 -8.31
CA GLY A 55 -3.03 -10.61 -9.18
C GLY A 55 -2.01 -11.52 -8.49
N ASP A 56 -1.66 -11.25 -7.23
CA ASP A 56 -0.67 -12.03 -6.48
C ASP A 56 -1.33 -13.08 -5.59
N PHE A 57 -0.54 -14.08 -5.21
CA PHE A 57 -0.99 -15.15 -4.32
C PHE A 57 -0.51 -14.92 -2.88
N SER A 58 -1.42 -15.11 -1.94
CA SER A 58 -1.11 -15.21 -0.51
C SER A 58 -1.68 -16.53 0.03
N PRO A 59 -0.96 -17.23 0.92
CA PRO A 59 -1.50 -18.37 1.64
C PRO A 59 -2.68 -17.98 2.55
N LYS A 60 -2.77 -16.70 2.96
CA LYS A 60 -3.85 -16.14 3.78
C LYS A 60 -4.84 -15.42 2.87
N ARG A 61 -5.97 -16.08 2.64
CA ARG A 61 -6.96 -15.68 1.63
C ARG A 61 -8.37 -15.54 2.19
N LEU A 62 -9.10 -14.60 1.65
CA LEU A 62 -10.51 -14.37 1.91
C LEU A 62 -11.28 -14.84 0.69
N VAL A 63 -12.25 -15.73 0.91
CA VAL A 63 -13.14 -16.20 -0.16
C VAL A 63 -14.51 -15.59 0.10
N SER A 64 -14.95 -14.72 -0.79
CA SER A 64 -16.28 -14.11 -0.71
C SER A 64 -17.35 -15.06 -1.25
N LEU A 65 -18.57 -14.95 -0.73
CA LEU A 65 -19.74 -15.68 -1.25
C LEU A 65 -20.06 -15.34 -2.71
N CYS A 66 -19.64 -14.17 -3.21
CA CYS A 66 -19.75 -13.85 -4.63
C CYS A 66 -18.71 -14.57 -5.51
N GLY A 67 -17.86 -15.43 -4.93
CA GLY A 67 -16.89 -16.27 -5.63
C GLY A 67 -15.50 -15.65 -5.79
N HIS A 68 -15.33 -14.37 -5.44
CA HIS A 68 -14.04 -13.67 -5.56
C HIS A 68 -13.11 -13.95 -4.37
N ILE A 69 -11.82 -14.01 -4.65
CA ILE A 69 -10.75 -14.36 -3.72
C ILE A 69 -9.80 -13.18 -3.55
N PHE A 70 -9.49 -12.87 -2.29
CA PHE A 70 -8.60 -11.77 -1.95
C PHE A 70 -7.49 -12.18 -1.00
N CYS A 71 -6.31 -11.58 -1.10
CA CYS A 71 -5.36 -11.61 0.01
C CYS A 71 -5.94 -10.85 1.21
N TYR A 72 -5.50 -11.19 2.43
CA TYR A 72 -5.89 -10.43 3.63
C TYR A 72 -5.56 -8.94 3.52
N GLY A 73 -4.42 -8.59 2.91
CA GLY A 73 -4.02 -7.20 2.69
C GLY A 73 -4.78 -6.47 1.57
N CYS A 74 -5.55 -7.19 0.74
CA CYS A 74 -6.26 -6.64 -0.41
C CYS A 74 -7.77 -6.52 -0.20
N CYS A 75 -8.30 -7.00 0.93
CA CYS A 75 -9.72 -6.94 1.21
C CYS A 75 -9.97 -6.56 2.67
N VAL A 76 -10.84 -5.58 2.84
CA VAL A 76 -11.25 -5.08 4.15
C VAL A 76 -12.38 -5.94 4.66
N THR A 77 -12.20 -6.48 5.86
CA THR A 77 -13.18 -7.36 6.49
C THR A 77 -13.66 -6.78 7.81
N ARG A 78 -14.93 -7.00 8.14
CA ARG A 78 -15.54 -6.65 9.41
C ARG A 78 -16.19 -7.89 10.01
N GLU A 79 -15.87 -8.20 11.25
CA GLU A 79 -16.58 -9.22 12.02
C GLU A 79 -17.99 -8.71 12.36
N THR A 80 -19.01 -9.48 12.00
CA THR A 80 -20.40 -9.26 12.40
C THR A 80 -20.96 -10.53 13.05
N PRO A 81 -22.10 -10.46 13.77
CA PRO A 81 -22.74 -11.66 14.34
C PRO A 81 -23.07 -12.74 13.30
N GLU A 82 -23.26 -12.33 12.04
CA GLU A 82 -23.58 -13.20 10.91
C GLU A 82 -22.34 -13.80 10.23
N GLY A 83 -21.14 -13.35 10.61
CA GLY A 83 -19.85 -13.81 10.09
C GLY A 83 -18.95 -12.70 9.58
N LEU A 84 -18.02 -13.04 8.69
CA LEU A 84 -17.07 -12.08 8.16
C LEU A 84 -17.67 -11.33 6.96
N GLN A 85 -18.00 -10.05 7.16
CA GLN A 85 -18.46 -9.18 6.08
C GLN A 85 -17.27 -8.54 5.36
N LEU A 86 -17.36 -8.44 4.04
CA LEU A 86 -16.36 -7.78 3.21
C LEU A 86 -17.02 -7.01 2.06
N ARG A 87 -16.32 -6.05 1.46
CA ARG A 87 -16.76 -5.41 0.22
C ARG A 87 -15.99 -5.99 -0.95
N CYS A 88 -16.69 -6.63 -1.88
CA CYS A 88 -16.08 -7.15 -3.09
C CYS A 88 -15.74 -5.98 -4.02
N VAL A 89 -14.46 -5.80 -4.34
CA VAL A 89 -14.01 -4.74 -5.26
C VAL A 89 -14.37 -5.02 -6.71
N ILE A 90 -14.64 -6.28 -7.06
CA ILE A 90 -15.01 -6.68 -8.42
C ILE A 90 -16.51 -6.50 -8.66
N CYS A 91 -17.35 -6.95 -7.73
CA CYS A 91 -18.80 -6.78 -7.79
C CYS A 91 -19.26 -5.38 -7.35
N ASN A 92 -18.41 -4.66 -6.63
CA ASN A 92 -18.72 -3.39 -5.97
C ASN A 92 -19.87 -3.46 -4.93
N GLU A 93 -20.09 -4.64 -4.35
CA GLU A 93 -21.16 -4.90 -3.38
C GLU A 93 -20.61 -5.46 -2.06
N LYS A 94 -21.38 -5.28 -0.97
CA LYS A 94 -21.11 -5.96 0.31
C LYS A 94 -21.45 -7.44 0.16
N SER A 95 -20.58 -8.28 0.67
CA SER A 95 -20.75 -9.73 0.68
C SER A 95 -20.28 -10.31 2.01
N MET A 96 -20.62 -11.57 2.25
CA MET A 96 -20.00 -12.34 3.32
C MET A 96 -18.83 -13.14 2.73
N GLY A 97 -17.97 -13.67 3.59
CA GLY A 97 -16.92 -14.56 3.16
C GLY A 97 -16.29 -15.31 4.32
N ASP A 98 -15.27 -16.09 3.99
CA ASP A 98 -14.52 -16.91 4.93
C ASP A 98 -13.03 -16.66 4.82
N ARG A 99 -12.35 -16.78 5.96
CA ARG A 99 -10.90 -16.85 6.04
C ARG A 99 -10.43 -18.25 5.72
N GLY A 100 -9.53 -18.37 4.75
CA GLY A 100 -8.82 -19.58 4.43
C GLY A 100 -7.32 -19.36 4.56
N GLU A 101 -6.65 -20.27 5.24
CA GLU A 101 -5.19 -20.30 5.28
C GLU A 101 -4.70 -21.65 4.75
N LEU A 102 -3.76 -21.61 3.81
CA LEU A 102 -3.12 -22.81 3.31
C LEU A 102 -2.05 -23.29 4.29
N THR A 103 -2.05 -24.59 4.56
CA THR A 103 -1.14 -25.18 5.54
C THR A 103 0.30 -25.13 5.05
N GLU A 104 1.24 -25.00 5.99
CA GLU A 104 2.66 -25.05 5.67
C GLU A 104 3.07 -26.34 4.95
N ALA A 105 2.46 -27.48 5.31
CA ALA A 105 2.67 -28.75 4.63
C ALA A 105 2.26 -28.68 3.15
N PHE A 106 1.15 -28.00 2.83
CA PHE A 106 0.75 -27.76 1.46
C PHE A 106 1.74 -26.84 0.75
N LEU A 107 2.16 -25.75 1.38
CA LEU A 107 3.15 -24.82 0.82
C LEU A 107 4.48 -25.51 0.49
N LYS A 108 4.98 -26.39 1.37
CA LYS A 108 6.18 -27.21 1.13
C LYS A 108 6.03 -28.16 -0.06
N SER A 109 4.80 -28.61 -0.34
CA SER A 109 4.49 -29.50 -1.46
C SER A 109 4.33 -28.77 -2.80
N LEU A 110 4.26 -27.43 -2.81
CA LEU A 110 4.10 -26.65 -4.02
C LEU A 110 5.32 -26.81 -4.92
N ARG A 111 5.07 -27.13 -6.20
CA ARG A 111 6.07 -27.12 -7.26
C ARG A 111 5.87 -25.87 -8.09
N LEU A 112 6.95 -25.12 -8.31
CA LEU A 112 6.96 -23.83 -8.98
C LEU A 112 8.10 -23.80 -9.99
N ALA A 113 7.92 -23.07 -11.09
CA ALA A 113 8.98 -22.75 -12.04
C ALA A 113 9.39 -21.28 -11.86
N CYS A 114 10.69 -21.05 -11.77
CA CYS A 114 11.31 -19.74 -11.92
C CYS A 114 11.36 -19.33 -13.40
N ILE A 115 11.47 -18.02 -13.67
CA ILE A 115 11.66 -17.46 -15.02
C ILE A 115 12.89 -17.98 -15.74
N CYS A 116 13.93 -18.40 -15.02
CA CYS A 116 15.13 -19.00 -15.60
C CYS A 116 14.92 -20.44 -16.09
N GLY A 117 13.74 -21.02 -15.84
CA GLY A 117 13.40 -22.41 -16.18
C GLY A 117 13.72 -23.42 -15.07
N HIS A 118 14.29 -22.99 -13.94
CA HIS A 118 14.49 -23.87 -12.79
C HIS A 118 13.15 -24.22 -12.14
N GLU A 119 12.89 -25.52 -11.93
CA GLU A 119 11.65 -26.03 -11.33
C GLU A 119 11.93 -26.70 -9.98
N GLY A 120 11.19 -26.31 -8.95
CA GLY A 120 11.43 -26.80 -7.60
C GLY A 120 10.30 -26.49 -6.62
N SER A 121 10.47 -26.97 -5.39
CA SER A 121 9.74 -26.49 -4.22
C SER A 121 10.15 -25.07 -3.86
N LEU A 122 9.37 -24.40 -3.01
CA LEU A 122 9.73 -23.07 -2.49
C LEU A 122 11.13 -23.02 -1.86
N VAL A 123 11.53 -24.09 -1.16
CA VAL A 123 12.87 -24.22 -0.57
C VAL A 123 13.94 -24.35 -1.64
N GLU A 124 13.74 -25.24 -2.62
CA GLU A 124 14.67 -25.44 -3.74
C GLU A 124 14.82 -24.17 -4.59
N ILE A 125 13.72 -23.45 -4.86
CA ILE A 125 13.74 -22.15 -5.54
C ILE A 125 14.54 -21.12 -4.72
N LYS A 126 14.30 -21.02 -3.41
CA LYS A 126 15.02 -20.10 -2.53
C LYS A 126 16.52 -20.38 -2.52
N GLU A 127 16.90 -21.65 -2.40
CA GLU A 127 18.30 -22.10 -2.46
C GLU A 127 18.92 -21.78 -3.83
N HIS A 128 18.22 -22.06 -4.92
CA HIS A 128 18.68 -21.72 -6.28
C HIS A 128 18.96 -20.22 -6.41
N LEU A 129 18.07 -19.36 -5.91
CA LEU A 129 18.27 -17.91 -5.99
C LEU A 129 19.39 -17.36 -5.11
N TRP A 130 19.67 -18.00 -3.98
CA TRP A 130 20.66 -17.52 -3.02
C TRP A 130 22.06 -18.10 -3.25
N ASN A 131 22.18 -19.19 -4.02
CA ASN A 131 23.44 -19.89 -4.26
C ASN A 131 24.04 -19.67 -5.66
N ASP A 132 23.28 -19.19 -6.66
CA ASP A 132 23.79 -18.95 -8.01
C ASP A 132 24.29 -17.51 -8.22
N GLU A 133 25.61 -17.31 -8.27
CA GLU A 133 26.27 -16.03 -8.59
C GLU A 133 26.16 -15.59 -10.08
N GLY A 134 25.31 -16.24 -10.89
CA GLY A 134 25.33 -16.08 -12.35
C GLY A 134 24.00 -15.78 -13.07
N VAL A 135 22.85 -15.87 -12.39
CA VAL A 135 21.54 -15.76 -13.06
C VAL A 135 20.86 -14.43 -12.71
N ASN A 136 20.74 -13.56 -13.71
CA ASN A 136 20.16 -12.23 -13.56
C ASN A 136 18.62 -12.32 -13.57
N HIS A 137 18.01 -12.36 -12.38
CA HIS A 137 16.55 -12.43 -12.20
C HIS A 137 15.84 -11.06 -12.30
N LYS A 138 16.45 -10.06 -12.96
CA LYS A 138 15.88 -8.72 -13.15
C LYS A 138 14.74 -8.74 -14.17
N PHE A 139 13.58 -8.22 -13.79
CA PHE A 139 12.50 -7.92 -14.73
C PHE A 139 12.70 -6.54 -15.37
N ARG A 140 12.40 -6.44 -16.68
CA ARG A 140 12.35 -5.19 -17.46
C ARG A 140 11.00 -4.50 -17.19
N ASP A 141 11.01 -3.32 -16.60
CA ASP A 141 9.86 -2.43 -16.41
C ASP A 141 9.53 -1.61 -17.68
N ASP A 142 9.55 -2.25 -18.85
CA ASP A 142 9.12 -1.64 -20.11
C ASP A 142 7.83 -2.32 -20.55
N LEU A 143 6.66 -1.78 -20.19
CA LEU A 143 5.40 -1.87 -20.95
C LEU A 143 4.30 -1.01 -20.30
N HIS A 144 4.21 0.23 -20.80
CA HIS A 144 2.99 0.98 -21.17
C HIS A 144 2.80 2.36 -20.54
N THR A 145 3.40 3.34 -21.21
CA THR A 145 2.79 4.64 -21.52
C THR A 145 1.71 4.47 -22.60
N ASP A 146 0.77 5.43 -22.61
CA ASP A 146 -0.21 5.76 -23.66
C ASP A 146 -1.53 4.98 -23.71
N GLN A 147 -2.58 5.60 -23.15
CA GLN A 147 -3.70 6.04 -23.99
C GLN A 147 -4.50 7.17 -23.32
N ALA A 148 -4.47 8.33 -23.97
CA ALA A 148 -5.33 9.46 -23.72
C ALA A 148 -6.66 9.31 -24.50
N GLY A 149 -7.76 9.72 -23.86
CA GLY A 149 -8.89 10.38 -24.53
C GLY A 149 -10.16 9.55 -24.73
N SER A 150 -11.23 9.92 -24.01
CA SER A 150 -12.49 10.34 -24.66
C SER A 150 -13.38 11.14 -23.69
N LYS A 151 -13.97 12.22 -24.21
CA LYS A 151 -14.89 13.16 -23.52
C LYS A 151 -16.35 12.71 -23.71
N SER A 152 -17.22 12.99 -22.73
CA SER A 152 -18.68 13.28 -22.86
C SER A 152 -19.35 13.04 -21.49
N SER A 153 -20.39 13.72 -21.02
CA SER A 153 -20.96 15.07 -21.17
C SER A 153 -21.94 15.24 -19.99
N HIS A 154 -22.22 16.48 -19.61
CA HIS A 154 -23.10 16.88 -18.50
C HIS A 154 -24.42 16.11 -18.36
N GLU A 155 -24.81 15.82 -17.12
CA GLU A 155 -26.18 16.03 -16.66
C GLU A 155 -26.22 16.34 -15.15
N GLN A 156 -26.93 17.42 -14.82
CA GLN A 156 -27.10 17.96 -13.47
C GLN A 156 -28.26 17.25 -12.77
N VAL A 157 -28.06 16.76 -11.55
CA VAL A 157 -29.16 16.45 -10.63
C VAL A 157 -28.83 17.04 -9.25
N LYS A 158 -29.77 17.83 -8.74
CA LYS A 158 -29.78 18.48 -7.41
C LYS A 158 -30.20 17.48 -6.32
N GLU A 159 -29.83 17.83 -5.09
CA GLU A 159 -30.30 17.31 -3.78
C GLU A 159 -29.72 15.92 -3.39
N GLN A 160 -29.27 15.64 -2.16
CA GLN A 160 -29.60 16.13 -0.82
C GLN A 160 -28.37 15.92 0.11
N TYR A 161 -28.16 16.83 1.05
CA TYR A 161 -27.08 16.76 2.06
C TYR A 161 -27.25 15.56 2.99
N SER A 162 -26.28 14.65 2.97
CA SER A 162 -25.97 13.71 4.04
C SER A 162 -24.44 13.75 4.21
N PRO A 163 -23.86 13.61 5.42
CA PRO A 163 -22.42 13.76 5.62
C PRO A 163 -21.67 12.67 4.84
N LYS A 164 -21.18 13.02 3.65
CA LYS A 164 -20.33 12.13 2.86
C LYS A 164 -18.99 12.02 3.58
N GLU A 165 -18.62 10.80 3.93
CA GLU A 165 -17.23 10.40 4.12
C GLU A 165 -16.40 10.93 2.93
N PRO A 166 -15.20 11.46 3.15
CA PRO A 166 -14.46 12.16 2.10
C PRO A 166 -14.20 11.22 0.92
N ASP A 167 -14.64 11.66 -0.26
CA ASP A 167 -14.40 11.00 -1.54
C ASP A 167 -12.90 10.64 -1.66
N MET A 168 -12.64 9.39 -2.03
CA MET A 168 -11.30 8.84 -2.26
C MET A 168 -10.61 9.67 -3.36
N VAL A 169 -9.68 10.55 -2.97
CA VAL A 169 -8.90 11.38 -3.90
C VAL A 169 -7.95 10.49 -4.70
N LEU A 170 -7.82 10.76 -6.01
CA LEU A 170 -6.90 10.12 -6.95
C LEU A 170 -5.54 9.77 -6.30
N ASP A 171 -5.02 8.57 -6.58
CA ASP A 171 -3.68 8.11 -6.17
C ASP A 171 -2.61 9.07 -6.73
N LYS A 172 -2.26 10.07 -5.92
CA LYS A 172 -1.25 11.06 -6.22
C LYS A 172 -0.14 10.90 -5.18
N PRO A 173 1.13 10.84 -5.61
CA PRO A 173 2.25 10.69 -4.68
C PRO A 173 2.36 11.90 -3.75
N LYS A 174 1.85 13.08 -4.14
CA LYS A 174 1.85 14.31 -3.35
C LYS A 174 0.43 14.84 -3.15
N ALA A 175 0.13 15.26 -1.92
CA ALA A 175 -1.12 15.90 -1.54
C ALA A 175 -0.87 17.10 -0.60
N TYR A 176 -1.84 18.01 -0.52
CA TYR A 176 -1.77 19.26 0.26
C TYR A 176 -2.89 19.31 1.30
N PHE A 177 -2.57 19.83 2.49
CA PHE A 177 -3.46 19.84 3.66
C PHE A 177 -3.52 21.21 4.28
N CYS A 178 -4.73 21.74 4.42
CA CYS A 178 -5.01 22.92 5.21
C CYS A 178 -5.52 22.47 6.58
N VAL A 179 -4.74 22.73 7.63
CA VAL A 179 -5.04 22.26 8.99
C VAL A 179 -5.26 23.45 9.92
N GLU A 180 -6.43 23.50 10.56
CA GLU A 180 -6.76 24.53 11.54
C GLU A 180 -5.96 24.32 12.83
N LEU A 181 -4.95 25.17 13.04
CA LEU A 181 -4.02 25.04 14.17
C LEU A 181 -4.33 26.00 15.30
N ARG A 182 -4.82 27.21 15.01
CA ARG A 182 -5.01 28.24 16.05
C ARG A 182 -5.96 27.76 17.14
N THR A 183 -7.08 27.18 16.74
CA THR A 183 -8.06 26.62 17.68
C THR A 183 -7.43 25.53 18.56
N LYS A 184 -6.62 24.63 17.97
CA LYS A 184 -5.94 23.55 18.70
C LYS A 184 -4.83 24.04 19.63
N ILE A 185 -4.13 25.10 19.26
CA ILE A 185 -3.12 25.76 20.11
C ILE A 185 -3.78 26.35 21.35
N GLU A 186 -4.89 27.08 21.19
CA GLU A 186 -5.59 27.69 22.32
C GLU A 186 -6.27 26.64 23.21
N GLU A 187 -6.82 25.58 22.63
CA GLU A 187 -7.31 24.43 23.39
C GLU A 187 -6.20 23.79 24.25
N HIS A 188 -5.01 23.56 23.67
CA HIS A 188 -3.87 23.01 24.38
C HIS A 188 -3.40 23.92 25.52
N LYS A 189 -3.30 25.23 25.29
CA LYS A 189 -2.93 26.21 26.33
C LYS A 189 -3.92 26.19 27.50
N ARG A 190 -5.22 25.99 27.22
CA ARG A 190 -6.26 25.94 28.24
C ARG A 190 -6.26 24.65 29.04
N THR A 191 -6.10 23.49 28.39
CA THR A 191 -6.27 22.18 29.06
C THR A 191 -4.96 21.53 29.47
N GLY A 192 -3.83 21.92 28.88
CA GLY A 192 -2.54 21.24 28.99
C GLY A 192 -2.49 19.86 28.33
N THR A 193 -3.59 19.38 27.75
CA THR A 193 -3.69 18.05 27.12
C THR A 193 -3.36 18.10 25.64
N ILE A 194 -2.79 17.02 25.09
CA ILE A 194 -2.45 16.92 23.66
C ILE A 194 -3.71 17.16 22.83
N GLN A 195 -3.61 18.07 21.86
CA GLN A 195 -4.70 18.38 20.93
C GLN A 195 -4.39 17.82 19.56
N THR A 196 -5.31 17.04 19.00
CA THR A 196 -5.18 16.46 17.67
C THR A 196 -6.10 17.18 16.70
N ALA A 197 -5.55 17.68 15.60
CA ALA A 197 -6.35 18.21 14.51
C ALA A 197 -6.98 17.04 13.73
N PRO A 198 -8.20 17.20 13.18
CA PRO A 198 -8.80 16.19 12.31
C PRO A 198 -7.86 15.84 11.16
N GLY A 199 -7.63 14.54 10.95
CA GLY A 199 -6.79 14.06 9.86
C GLY A 199 -7.57 13.90 8.57
N VAL A 200 -6.88 14.04 7.44
CA VAL A 200 -7.44 13.78 6.11
C VAL A 200 -6.91 12.45 5.61
N MET A 201 -7.80 11.59 5.15
CA MET A 201 -7.45 10.28 4.56
C MET A 201 -7.22 10.46 3.06
N TRP A 202 -6.19 9.79 2.52
CA TRP A 202 -6.00 9.68 1.08
C TRP A 202 -5.19 8.43 0.70
N MET A 203 -5.21 8.08 -0.59
CA MET A 203 -4.36 7.04 -1.16
C MET A 203 -3.03 7.62 -1.66
N ALA A 204 -1.93 7.28 -0.99
CA ALA A 204 -0.60 7.78 -1.29
C ALA A 204 0.28 6.65 -1.83
N ALA A 205 0.66 6.71 -3.11
CA ALA A 205 1.51 5.70 -3.74
C ALA A 205 0.96 4.28 -3.46
N GLY A 206 -0.34 4.08 -3.67
CA GLY A 206 -1.02 2.81 -3.41
C GLY A 206 -1.21 2.43 -1.93
N TYR A 207 -0.90 3.29 -0.96
CA TYR A 207 -1.17 3.02 0.47
C TYR A 207 -2.27 3.94 1.01
N PRO A 208 -3.24 3.40 1.77
CA PRO A 208 -4.22 4.22 2.47
C PRO A 208 -3.59 4.82 3.71
N VAL A 209 -3.54 6.15 3.75
CA VAL A 209 -2.87 6.89 4.82
C VAL A 209 -3.72 8.04 5.32
N ARG A 210 -3.46 8.46 6.55
CA ARG A 210 -4.02 9.69 7.15
C ARG A 210 -2.89 10.58 7.64
N PHE A 211 -2.90 11.84 7.24
CA PHE A 211 -2.03 12.86 7.82
C PHE A 211 -2.70 13.46 9.05
N VAL A 212 -1.95 13.56 10.14
CA VAL A 212 -2.44 14.06 11.43
C VAL A 212 -1.44 15.05 12.01
N CYS A 213 -1.96 16.17 12.50
CA CYS A 213 -1.20 17.14 13.29
C CYS A 213 -1.60 17.06 14.76
N GLN A 214 -0.64 17.15 15.67
CA GLN A 214 -0.87 17.20 17.11
C GLN A 214 -0.13 18.38 17.74
N ILE A 215 -0.72 18.99 18.76
CA ILE A 215 -0.10 20.04 19.58
C ILE A 215 0.13 19.45 20.96
N GLY A 216 1.39 19.47 21.42
CA GLY A 216 1.76 18.90 22.71
C GLY A 216 2.97 19.58 23.35
N ALA A 217 3.07 19.45 24.68
CA ALA A 217 4.17 19.99 25.46
C ALA A 217 5.29 18.95 25.63
N PHE A 218 6.52 19.37 25.42
CA PHE A 218 7.72 18.58 25.65
C PHE A 218 8.74 19.41 26.41
N SER A 219 9.08 18.96 27.63
CA SER A 219 10.03 19.66 28.50
C SER A 219 9.67 21.15 28.71
N GLY A 220 8.38 21.43 28.92
CA GLY A 220 7.86 22.78 29.16
C GLY A 220 7.68 23.67 27.92
N ARG A 221 8.01 23.20 26.72
CA ARG A 221 7.80 23.93 25.45
C ARG A 221 6.74 23.26 24.60
N ILE A 222 5.94 24.04 23.88
CA ILE A 222 4.84 23.52 23.07
C ILE A 222 5.32 23.36 21.62
N PHE A 223 5.04 22.19 21.04
CA PHE A 223 5.41 21.86 19.68
C PHE A 223 4.21 21.40 18.87
N LEU A 224 4.25 21.72 17.58
CA LEU A 224 3.51 21.04 16.53
C LEU A 224 4.24 19.74 16.20
N GLY A 225 3.54 18.63 16.29
CA GLY A 225 3.91 17.32 15.78
C GLY A 225 3.13 16.98 14.52
N VAL A 226 3.78 16.27 13.60
CA VAL A 226 3.18 15.80 12.34
C VAL A 226 3.38 14.30 12.21
N PHE A 227 2.33 13.58 11.80
CA PHE A 227 2.29 12.13 11.79
C PHE A 227 1.58 11.62 10.54
N ILE A 228 2.00 10.46 10.07
CA ILE A 228 1.30 9.65 9.09
C ILE A 228 0.81 8.39 9.79
N GLN A 229 -0.49 8.14 9.71
CA GLN A 229 -1.12 6.91 10.17
C GLN A 229 -1.39 6.02 8.96
N MET A 230 -1.00 4.76 9.06
CA MET A 230 -1.39 3.74 8.08
C MET A 230 -2.81 3.29 8.43
N LEU A 231 -3.70 3.28 7.44
CA LEU A 231 -5.07 2.87 7.64
C LEU A 231 -5.24 1.40 7.27
N ASN A 232 -5.95 0.64 8.11
CA ASN A 232 -6.21 -0.79 7.90
C ASN A 232 -7.62 -1.07 7.37
N ASP A 233 -8.46 -0.04 7.27
CA ASP A 233 -9.83 -0.08 6.78
C ASP A 233 -9.92 0.07 5.25
N GLN A 234 -8.77 0.17 4.57
CA GLN A 234 -8.65 0.20 3.11
C GLN A 234 -7.51 -0.72 2.65
N PRO A 235 -7.62 -1.36 1.48
CA PRO A 235 -6.57 -2.22 0.95
C PRO A 235 -5.42 -1.38 0.38
N SER A 236 -4.18 -1.83 0.56
CA SER A 236 -3.04 -1.25 -0.17
C SER A 236 -2.90 -1.92 -1.53
N PHE A 237 -2.70 -1.11 -2.56
CA PHE A 237 -2.34 -1.56 -3.91
C PHE A 237 -0.84 -1.88 -4.05
N ASN A 238 -0.03 -1.58 -3.03
CA ASN A 238 1.42 -1.82 -3.03
C ASN A 238 1.86 -2.84 -1.98
N THR A 239 3.07 -3.36 -2.14
CA THR A 239 3.64 -4.40 -1.25
C THR A 239 4.12 -3.82 0.06
N TRP A 240 4.04 -4.63 1.12
CA TRP A 240 4.67 -4.35 2.40
C TRP A 240 6.00 -5.13 2.54
N PRO A 241 6.95 -4.70 3.41
CA PRO A 241 6.95 -3.44 4.14
C PRO A 241 7.01 -2.24 3.19
N MET A 242 6.49 -1.09 3.61
CA MET A 242 6.53 0.12 2.80
C MET A 242 7.99 0.50 2.54
N LYS A 243 8.35 0.68 1.26
CA LYS A 243 9.68 1.08 0.81
C LYS A 243 9.63 2.45 0.14
N LYS A 244 9.25 3.47 0.90
CA LYS A 244 9.08 4.85 0.41
C LYS A 244 9.89 5.82 1.26
N ARG A 245 10.15 6.98 0.68
CA ARG A 245 10.54 8.19 1.39
C ARG A 245 9.31 9.08 1.52
N ILE A 246 8.94 9.40 2.75
CA ILE A 246 7.87 10.35 3.04
C ILE A 246 8.50 11.72 3.30
N ILE A 247 8.02 12.74 2.62
CA ILE A 247 8.43 14.13 2.77
C ILE A 247 7.24 14.94 3.24
N ILE A 248 7.36 15.56 4.42
CA ILE A 248 6.33 16.43 5.00
C ILE A 248 6.88 17.86 4.99
N GLU A 249 6.14 18.78 4.40
CA GLU A 249 6.53 20.19 4.25
C GLU A 249 5.46 21.10 4.83
N LEU A 250 5.89 22.14 5.56
CA LEU A 250 5.06 23.27 6.00
C LEU A 250 5.40 24.47 5.13
N TYR A 251 4.37 25.16 4.64
CA TYR A 251 4.51 26.32 3.76
C TYR A 251 4.13 27.62 4.46
N ASN A 252 4.74 28.72 4.02
CA ASN A 252 4.27 30.06 4.32
C ASN A 252 3.18 30.49 3.33
N LEU A 253 2.59 31.67 3.54
CA LEU A 253 1.53 32.22 2.67
C LEU A 253 2.02 32.62 1.27
N LYS A 254 3.34 32.67 1.05
CA LYS A 254 3.94 32.88 -0.28
C LYS A 254 4.13 31.57 -1.04
N GLY A 255 3.82 30.42 -0.43
CA GLY A 255 4.03 29.09 -1.01
C GLY A 255 5.47 28.57 -0.88
N GLU A 256 6.31 29.20 -0.05
CA GLU A 256 7.68 28.77 0.19
C GLU A 256 7.73 27.79 1.37
N THR A 257 8.60 26.78 1.28
CA THR A 257 8.78 25.79 2.35
C THR A 257 9.49 26.41 3.56
N VAL A 258 8.78 26.45 4.69
CA VAL A 258 9.29 26.90 5.99
C VAL A 258 10.03 25.78 6.71
N LYS A 259 9.50 24.55 6.62
CA LYS A 259 10.06 23.39 7.29
C LYS A 259 9.82 22.13 6.48
N THR A 260 10.86 21.29 6.36
CA THR A 260 10.78 19.96 5.77
C THR A 260 11.17 18.90 6.80
N HIS A 261 10.46 17.78 6.80
CA HIS A 261 10.86 16.55 7.47
C HIS A 261 10.82 15.39 6.49
N ARG A 262 11.85 14.54 6.54
CA ARG A 262 11.99 13.38 5.66
C ARG A 262 12.06 12.12 6.52
N ILE A 263 11.28 11.12 6.13
CA ILE A 263 11.20 9.82 6.78
C ILE A 263 11.52 8.77 5.72
N ALA A 264 12.54 7.95 5.96
CA ALA A 264 12.68 6.70 5.21
C ALA A 264 11.85 5.64 5.94
N THR A 265 11.00 4.92 5.22
CA THR A 265 10.22 3.82 5.82
C THR A 265 11.00 2.51 5.87
N PHE A 266 12.08 2.42 5.08
CA PHE A 266 12.96 1.26 4.96
C PHE A 266 14.41 1.73 4.82
N ALA A 267 15.33 1.13 5.57
CA ALA A 267 16.76 1.45 5.55
C ALA A 267 17.59 0.26 6.04
N ASN A 268 18.80 0.10 5.52
CA ASN A 268 19.72 -0.97 5.92
C ASN A 268 19.10 -2.38 5.84
N GLY A 269 18.34 -2.65 4.78
CA GLY A 269 17.70 -3.96 4.55
C GLY A 269 16.50 -4.27 5.44
N LYS A 270 16.01 -3.33 6.27
CA LYS A 270 14.87 -3.54 7.15
C LYS A 270 13.93 -2.32 7.25
N PRO A 271 12.67 -2.51 7.67
CA PRO A 271 11.76 -1.41 7.97
C PRO A 271 12.31 -0.55 9.10
N VAL A 272 12.16 0.76 8.99
CA VAL A 272 12.59 1.72 10.02
C VAL A 272 11.69 1.65 11.25
N ASN A 273 10.46 1.19 11.08
CA ASN A 273 9.48 1.01 12.14
C ASN A 273 8.48 -0.11 11.80
N GLU A 274 7.92 -0.73 12.83
CA GLU A 274 6.89 -1.77 12.70
C GLU A 274 5.61 -1.25 12.04
N GLU A 275 5.27 0.03 12.18
CA GLU A 275 4.12 0.64 11.48
C GLU A 275 4.28 0.65 9.94
N PHE A 276 5.50 0.40 9.44
CA PHE A 276 5.77 0.26 8.01
C PHE A 276 5.86 -1.19 7.55
N THR A 277 5.66 -2.18 8.42
CA THR A 277 5.66 -3.60 8.04
C THR A 277 4.31 -4.07 7.53
N ILE A 278 3.22 -3.48 8.02
CA ILE A 278 1.83 -3.76 7.67
C ILE A 278 0.94 -2.71 8.36
N ALA A 279 -0.25 -2.45 7.82
CA ALA A 279 -1.25 -1.61 8.47
C ALA A 279 -1.84 -2.33 9.70
N CYS A 280 -1.16 -2.22 10.86
CA CYS A 280 -1.58 -2.90 12.09
C CYS A 280 -2.53 -2.07 12.95
N ASN A 281 -2.36 -0.74 13.04
CA ASN A 281 -3.10 0.08 13.99
C ASN A 281 -3.43 1.50 13.46
N PRO A 282 -4.71 1.82 13.20
CA PRO A 282 -5.09 3.13 12.65
C PRO A 282 -4.91 4.28 13.64
N ASN A 283 -4.64 3.99 14.93
CA ASN A 283 -4.46 4.99 15.98
C ASN A 283 -2.98 5.33 16.24
N VAL A 284 -2.05 4.56 15.69
CA VAL A 284 -0.61 4.81 15.87
C VAL A 284 -0.07 5.47 14.60
N GLY A 285 0.54 6.64 14.77
CA GLY A 285 1.11 7.42 13.68
C GLY A 285 2.62 7.47 13.80
N TYR A 286 3.33 7.31 12.69
CA TYR A 286 4.76 7.54 12.62
C TYR A 286 5.05 8.95 12.10
N GLY A 287 5.97 9.67 12.74
CA GLY A 287 6.30 11.03 12.31
C GLY A 287 7.24 11.76 13.26
N LYS A 288 7.08 13.09 13.33
CA LYS A 288 7.94 13.98 14.10
C LYS A 288 7.14 14.71 15.17
N PRO A 289 7.22 14.29 16.46
CA PRO A 289 6.51 14.95 17.55
C PRO A 289 6.94 16.40 17.81
N LYS A 290 8.21 16.71 17.54
CA LYS A 290 8.81 18.06 17.63
C LYS A 290 9.14 18.58 16.24
N PHE A 291 8.13 18.79 15.41
CA PHE A 291 8.30 19.21 14.01
C PHE A 291 8.55 20.72 13.90
N TYR A 292 7.73 21.52 14.59
CA TYR A 292 7.84 22.98 14.60
C TYR A 292 7.46 23.56 15.96
N SER A 293 8.16 24.61 16.41
CA SER A 293 7.89 25.28 17.68
C SER A 293 6.62 26.13 17.58
N ILE A 294 5.73 26.05 18.57
CA ILE A 294 4.52 26.90 18.59
C ILE A 294 4.88 28.36 18.85
N ASP A 295 5.90 28.64 19.67
CA ASP A 295 6.33 30.01 19.91
C ASP A 295 6.84 30.67 18.62
N ASP A 296 7.61 29.91 17.82
CA ASP A 296 8.11 30.39 16.53
C ASP A 296 6.95 30.58 15.52
N LEU A 297 5.98 29.66 15.51
CA LEU A 297 4.80 29.73 14.66
C LEU A 297 3.95 30.97 14.97
N LEU A 298 3.73 31.26 16.25
CA LEU A 298 2.97 32.42 16.70
C LEU A 298 3.72 33.73 16.44
N SER A 299 5.05 33.75 16.59
CA SER A 299 5.86 34.93 16.27
C SER A 299 5.82 35.32 14.79
N LYS A 300 5.57 34.35 13.90
CA LYS A 300 5.48 34.51 12.44
C LYS A 300 4.07 34.20 11.92
N GLU A 301 3.07 34.40 12.77
CA GLU A 301 1.70 33.98 12.48
C GLU A 301 1.18 34.57 11.17
N ILE A 302 1.45 35.85 10.91
CA ILE A 302 1.03 36.56 9.70
C ILE A 302 1.63 35.98 8.41
N ASP A 303 2.75 35.27 8.51
CA ASP A 303 3.45 34.68 7.36
C ASP A 303 3.10 33.20 7.16
N ILE A 304 2.63 32.51 8.20
CA ILE A 304 2.43 31.05 8.18
C ILE A 304 0.96 30.66 8.25
N LEU A 305 0.13 31.42 8.97
CA LEU A 305 -1.28 31.09 9.19
C LEU A 305 -2.20 32.00 8.37
N CYS A 306 -3.09 31.40 7.59
CA CYS A 306 -4.21 32.11 7.00
C CYS A 306 -5.46 31.82 7.84
N LYS A 307 -5.97 32.82 8.56
CA LYS A 307 -7.16 32.69 9.43
C LYS A 307 -7.05 31.53 10.46
N GLY A 308 -5.85 31.30 10.99
CA GLY A 308 -5.58 30.23 11.96
C GLY A 308 -5.24 28.86 11.37
N THR A 309 -5.30 28.73 10.03
CA THR A 309 -5.01 27.50 9.30
C THR A 309 -3.59 27.54 8.69
N ALA A 310 -2.86 26.42 8.82
CA ALA A 310 -1.55 26.21 8.20
C ALA A 310 -1.65 25.27 6.99
N CYS A 311 -0.77 25.46 6.00
CA CYS A 311 -0.70 24.62 4.80
C CYS A 311 0.49 23.66 4.86
N PHE A 312 0.22 22.39 4.59
CA PHE A 312 1.22 21.33 4.50
C PHE A 312 1.17 20.62 3.16
N SER A 313 2.26 19.97 2.79
CA SER A 313 2.22 18.90 1.80
C SER A 313 2.84 17.64 2.37
N VAL A 314 2.33 16.51 1.89
CA VAL A 314 2.94 15.20 2.14
C VAL A 314 3.17 14.53 0.80
N GLU A 315 4.37 14.02 0.61
CA GLU A 315 4.81 13.37 -0.61
C GLU A 315 5.46 12.02 -0.33
N PHE A 316 5.10 11.01 -1.12
CA PHE A 316 5.68 9.68 -1.10
C PHE A 316 6.54 9.50 -2.36
N GLN A 317 7.82 9.25 -2.17
CA GLN A 317 8.78 9.00 -3.23
C GLN A 317 9.35 7.59 -3.11
N GLU A 318 9.86 7.04 -4.22
CA GLU A 318 10.70 5.85 -4.14
C GLU A 318 11.96 6.14 -3.31
N LEU A 319 12.46 5.10 -2.62
CA LEU A 319 13.77 5.18 -2.02
C LEU A 319 14.83 5.13 -3.13
N PRO A 320 15.87 5.97 -3.09
CA PRO A 320 16.99 5.82 -4.01
C PRO A 320 17.64 4.45 -3.78
N GLU A 321 17.95 3.77 -4.88
CA GLU A 321 18.70 2.50 -4.90
C GLU A 321 20.04 2.60 -4.18
#